data_AF-A0A7Y0H751-F1
#
_entry.id   AF-A0A7Y0H751-F1
#
_cell.length_a   1.000
_cell.length_b   1.000
_cell.length_c   1.000
_cell.angle_alpha   90.00
_cell.angle_beta   90.00
_cell.angle_gamma   90.00
#
_symmetry.space_group_name_H-M   'P 1'
#
loop_
_entity.id
_entity.type
_entity.pdbx_description
1 polymer ?
#
loop_
_entity_poly.entity_id
_entity_poly.type
_entity_poly.pdbx_seq_one_letter_code
_entity_poly.pdbx_strand_id
1 'polypeptide(L)'
;MDEPIWSLSEHATKTADEVYYRHLEAISISAYGDGVLTEPGDQPLVADRADRELYADSLFDLHRLLEEIRFEIAFATMLTADYRARHPIDKQPTTAPDEIDITLSIELLAVLSTEAPLPPSPSQLTTALHREILGHRHLSRLAAQLLDSAILRCLSSLDRVATMLHIRAGLPIDKGADGSPRTPSFSIAELRAMRSAYQGHPSWPALRDVARHDMYKFIKRYRDGTVHHRRWPSELHGEASLSYWDAGAATEEGYAPERRYEGLSAQNHIGLTLATWNHVLRPAVEAGGMLVTPAS
;
A
#
# COMPACT_ATOMS: atom_id res chain seq x y z
N MET A 1 -2.39 -39.12 -13.38
CA MET A 1 -1.27 -38.27 -12.91
C MET A 1 -1.84 -37.48 -11.77
N ASP A 2 -1.48 -37.83 -10.54
CA ASP A 2 -1.87 -37.05 -9.37
C ASP A 2 -1.17 -35.70 -9.50
N GLU A 3 -1.94 -34.61 -9.60
CA GLU A 3 -1.39 -33.27 -9.47
C GLU A 3 -0.75 -33.20 -8.07
N PRO A 4 0.54 -32.88 -7.95
CA PRO A 4 1.15 -32.75 -6.64
C PRO A 4 0.43 -31.61 -5.91
N ILE A 5 -0.26 -31.96 -4.81
CA ILE A 5 -0.83 -31.00 -3.87
C ILE A 5 0.33 -30.10 -3.44
N TRP A 6 0.28 -28.85 -3.89
CA TRP A 6 1.32 -27.88 -3.59
C TRP A 6 1.33 -27.60 -2.09
N SER A 7 2.46 -27.92 -1.44
CA SER A 7 2.72 -27.60 -0.04
C SER A 7 3.79 -26.53 0.05
N LEU A 8 3.52 -25.47 0.82
CA LEU A 8 4.51 -24.45 1.19
C LEU A 8 5.64 -25.06 2.02
N SER A 9 6.86 -24.53 1.89
CA SER A 9 7.96 -24.92 2.76
C SER A 9 7.68 -24.50 4.20
N GLU A 10 8.07 -25.34 5.16
CA GLU A 10 7.93 -25.04 6.60
C GLU A 10 8.64 -23.73 6.98
N HIS A 11 9.76 -23.44 6.32
CA HIS A 11 10.48 -22.17 6.48
C HIS A 11 9.65 -20.96 6.04
N ALA A 12 8.95 -21.06 4.90
CA ALA A 12 8.09 -19.97 4.42
C ALA A 12 6.94 -19.69 5.37
N THR A 13 6.27 -20.74 5.86
CA THR A 13 5.18 -20.60 6.84
C THR A 13 5.67 -19.95 8.13
N LYS A 14 6.80 -20.40 8.68
CA LYS A 14 7.39 -19.79 9.89
C LYS A 14 7.76 -18.32 9.72
N THR A 15 8.34 -17.95 8.57
CA THR A 15 8.69 -16.55 8.27
C THR A 15 7.44 -15.68 8.16
N ALA A 16 6.37 -16.19 7.53
CA ALA A 16 5.10 -15.49 7.42
C ALA A 16 4.43 -15.29 8.79
N ASP A 17 4.41 -16.33 9.63
CA ASP A 17 3.91 -16.26 11.01
C ASP A 17 4.72 -15.23 11.83
N GLU A 18 6.05 -15.24 11.71
CA GLU A 18 6.89 -14.26 12.39
C GLU A 18 6.52 -12.83 11.99
N VAL A 19 6.37 -12.55 10.69
CA VAL A 19 5.94 -11.23 10.22
C VAL A 19 4.53 -10.89 10.70
N TYR A 20 3.58 -11.81 10.59
CA TYR A 20 2.19 -11.59 10.97
C TYR A 20 2.03 -11.30 12.47
N TYR A 21 2.70 -12.06 13.34
CA TYR A 21 2.54 -11.93 14.79
C TYR A 21 3.49 -10.91 15.43
N ARG A 22 4.69 -10.67 14.87
CA ARG A 22 5.67 -9.75 15.49
C ARG A 22 5.72 -8.36 14.86
N HIS A 23 5.42 -8.25 13.56
CA HIS A 23 5.60 -6.99 12.82
C HIS A 23 4.28 -6.36 12.35
N LEU A 24 3.20 -7.14 12.37
CA LEU A 24 1.85 -6.77 11.94
C LEU A 24 0.83 -6.97 13.07
N GLU A 25 1.21 -6.57 14.29
CA GLU A 25 0.30 -6.59 15.45
C GLU A 25 -1.02 -5.89 15.11
N ALA A 26 -2.14 -6.52 15.50
CA ALA A 26 -3.47 -6.02 15.23
C ALA A 26 -3.66 -4.62 15.83
N ILE A 27 -4.13 -3.68 15.02
CA ILE A 27 -4.43 -2.33 15.47
C ILE A 27 -5.85 -2.34 16.06
N SER A 28 -5.99 -1.96 17.32
CA SER A 28 -7.31 -1.84 17.94
C SER A 28 -8.08 -0.67 17.35
N ILE A 29 -9.32 -0.91 16.94
CA ILE A 29 -10.26 0.11 16.46
C ILE A 29 -11.45 0.28 17.40
N SER A 30 -11.42 -0.30 18.60
CA SER A 30 -12.55 -0.29 19.55
C SER A 30 -13.00 1.12 19.90
N ALA A 31 -12.06 2.07 20.02
CA ALA A 31 -12.32 3.47 20.32
C ALA A 31 -13.20 4.17 19.26
N TYR A 32 -13.22 3.67 18.02
CA TYR A 32 -14.13 4.20 16.99
C TYR A 32 -15.58 3.74 17.17
N GLY A 33 -15.81 2.65 17.92
CA GLY A 33 -17.15 2.20 18.29
C GLY A 33 -17.91 3.22 19.14
N ASP A 34 -17.19 3.98 19.99
CA ASP A 34 -17.76 5.05 20.81
C ASP A 34 -18.31 6.21 19.94
N GLY A 35 -17.80 6.36 18.71
CA GLY A 35 -18.33 7.32 17.75
C GLY A 35 -19.67 6.91 17.12
N VAL A 36 -20.06 5.64 17.23
CA VAL A 36 -21.30 5.06 16.65
C VAL A 36 -22.34 4.80 17.73
N LEU A 37 -21.92 4.29 18.89
CA LEU A 37 -22.79 3.86 19.96
C LEU A 37 -23.06 5.02 20.92
N THR A 38 -24.30 5.50 20.95
CA THR A 38 -24.80 6.33 22.06
C THR A 38 -25.62 5.47 23.00
N GLU A 39 -25.45 5.67 24.31
CA GLU A 39 -26.24 4.92 25.29
C GLU A 39 -27.75 5.13 25.06
N PRO A 40 -28.60 4.17 25.45
CA PRO A 40 -30.06 4.34 25.34
C PRO A 40 -30.52 5.57 26.13
N GLY A 41 -30.88 6.64 25.42
CA GLY A 41 -31.32 7.92 25.99
C GLY A 41 -30.41 9.10 25.67
N ASP A 42 -29.20 8.86 25.18
CA ASP A 42 -28.29 9.91 24.72
C ASP A 42 -28.64 10.39 23.30
N GLN A 43 -28.40 11.68 23.04
CA GLN A 43 -28.46 12.18 21.68
C GLN A 43 -27.30 11.59 20.86
N PRO A 44 -27.54 11.11 19.63
CA PRO A 44 -26.50 10.56 18.79
C PRO A 44 -25.38 11.59 18.56
N LEU A 45 -24.11 11.17 18.72
CA LEU A 45 -22.92 12.01 18.52
C LEU A 45 -22.89 12.67 17.13
N VAL A 46 -23.48 12.01 16.13
CA VAL A 46 -23.69 12.52 14.78
C VAL A 46 -25.21 12.61 14.56
N ALA A 47 -25.72 13.83 14.39
CA ALA A 47 -27.17 14.07 14.33
C ALA A 47 -27.81 13.55 13.03
N ASP A 48 -27.13 13.71 11.90
CA ASP A 48 -27.63 13.29 10.59
C ASP A 48 -27.52 11.77 10.40
N ARG A 49 -28.55 11.16 9.80
CA ARG A 49 -28.59 9.70 9.60
C ARG A 49 -27.62 9.24 8.52
N ALA A 50 -27.49 9.97 7.42
CA ALA A 50 -26.62 9.58 6.33
C ALA A 50 -25.14 9.66 6.77
N ASP A 51 -24.79 10.66 7.58
CA ASP A 51 -23.46 10.78 8.16
C ASP A 51 -23.16 9.64 9.15
N ARG A 52 -24.15 9.18 9.94
CA ARG A 52 -24.01 7.99 10.80
C ARG A 52 -23.78 6.70 10.01
N GLU A 53 -24.54 6.50 8.93
CA GLU A 53 -24.38 5.34 8.04
C GLU A 53 -22.99 5.37 7.38
N LEU A 54 -22.55 6.53 6.88
CA LEU A 54 -21.22 6.70 6.29
C LEU A 54 -20.08 6.47 7.31
N TYR A 55 -20.26 6.91 8.56
CA TYR A 55 -19.31 6.63 9.63
C TYR A 55 -19.20 5.12 9.90
N ALA A 56 -20.34 4.44 10.06
CA ALA A 56 -20.38 3.00 10.31
C ALA A 56 -19.75 2.21 9.16
N ASP A 57 -20.08 2.54 7.92
CA ASP A 57 -19.48 1.95 6.72
C ASP A 57 -17.96 2.17 6.70
N SER A 58 -17.51 3.38 7.06
CA SER A 58 -16.07 3.69 7.15
C SER A 58 -15.35 2.87 8.22
N LEU A 59 -16.01 2.59 9.35
CA LEU A 59 -15.47 1.76 10.42
C LEU A 59 -15.37 0.29 9.99
N PHE A 60 -16.41 -0.26 9.36
CA PHE A 60 -16.38 -1.63 8.83
C PHE A 60 -15.34 -1.79 7.73
N ASP A 61 -15.24 -0.81 6.83
CA ASP A 61 -14.20 -0.77 5.80
C ASP A 61 -12.82 -0.72 6.41
N LEU A 62 -12.59 0.13 7.43
CA LEU A 62 -11.31 0.21 8.11
C LEU A 62 -10.92 -1.16 8.70
N HIS A 63 -11.84 -1.82 9.41
CA HIS A 63 -11.59 -3.15 9.97
C HIS A 63 -11.15 -4.15 8.89
N ARG A 64 -11.93 -4.23 7.79
CA ARG A 64 -11.63 -5.14 6.68
C ARG A 64 -10.29 -4.83 6.03
N LEU A 65 -10.01 -3.56 5.76
CA LEU A 65 -8.76 -3.12 5.14
C LEU A 65 -7.55 -3.45 6.02
N LEU A 66 -7.63 -3.26 7.33
CA LEU A 66 -6.55 -3.60 8.26
C LEU A 66 -6.20 -5.10 8.18
N GLU A 67 -7.21 -5.97 8.19
CA GLU A 67 -6.97 -7.42 8.08
C GLU A 67 -6.47 -7.84 6.70
N GLU A 68 -6.99 -7.23 5.62
CA GLU A 68 -6.50 -7.46 4.26
C GLU A 68 -5.02 -7.08 4.12
N ILE A 69 -4.60 -5.93 4.66
CA ILE A 69 -3.20 -5.51 4.64
C ILE A 69 -2.32 -6.51 5.38
N ARG A 70 -2.74 -6.95 6.58
CA ARG A 70 -1.99 -7.93 7.38
C ARG A 70 -1.83 -9.25 6.62
N PHE A 71 -2.91 -9.73 6.01
CA PHE A 71 -2.89 -10.92 5.17
C PHE A 71 -1.97 -10.75 3.96
N GLU A 72 -2.10 -9.66 3.20
CA GLU A 72 -1.33 -9.45 1.96
C GLU A 72 0.17 -9.38 2.22
N ILE A 73 0.60 -8.67 3.26
CA ILE A 73 2.03 -8.57 3.61
C ILE A 73 2.57 -9.93 4.09
N ALA A 74 1.84 -10.64 4.95
CA ALA A 74 2.26 -11.95 5.43
C ALA A 74 2.31 -12.99 4.30
N PHE A 75 1.29 -12.99 3.43
CA PHE A 75 1.22 -13.89 2.28
C PHE A 75 2.32 -13.59 1.26
N ALA A 76 2.56 -12.32 0.93
CA ALA A 76 3.67 -11.92 0.06
C ALA A 76 5.04 -12.32 0.64
N THR A 77 5.23 -12.19 1.95
CA THR A 77 6.43 -12.64 2.66
C THR A 77 6.60 -14.14 2.53
N MET A 78 5.53 -14.90 2.73
CA MET A 78 5.52 -16.36 2.59
C MET A 78 5.92 -16.79 1.17
N LEU A 79 5.32 -16.19 0.14
CA LEU A 79 5.63 -16.48 -1.27
C LEU A 79 7.09 -16.14 -1.58
N THR A 80 7.59 -15.02 -1.07
CA THR A 80 8.99 -14.61 -1.26
C THR A 80 9.97 -15.56 -0.57
N ALA A 81 9.67 -16.00 0.65
CA ALA A 81 10.49 -16.95 1.41
C ALA A 81 10.47 -18.35 0.77
N ASP A 82 9.31 -18.82 0.32
CA ASP A 82 9.16 -20.11 -0.35
C ASP A 82 9.93 -20.14 -1.68
N TYR A 83 9.86 -19.04 -2.44
CA TYR A 83 10.66 -18.88 -3.66
C TYR A 83 12.17 -19.01 -3.38
N ARG A 84 12.68 -18.25 -2.40
CA ARG A 84 14.11 -18.29 -1.98
C ARG A 84 14.54 -19.66 -1.49
N ALA A 85 13.68 -20.38 -0.78
CA ALA A 85 13.99 -21.73 -0.28
C ALA A 85 14.11 -22.77 -1.40
N ARG A 86 13.28 -22.65 -2.45
CA ARG A 86 13.28 -23.56 -3.61
C ARG A 86 14.30 -23.19 -4.68
N HIS A 87 14.69 -21.92 -4.73
CA HIS A 87 15.66 -21.36 -5.67
C HIS A 87 16.77 -20.69 -4.85
N PRO A 88 17.55 -21.48 -4.08
CA PRO A 88 18.70 -20.94 -3.38
C PRO A 88 19.55 -20.23 -4.44
N ILE A 89 19.88 -18.97 -4.18
CA ILE A 89 20.77 -18.21 -5.05
C ILE A 89 22.10 -18.95 -5.02
N ASP A 90 22.34 -19.82 -6.00
CA ASP A 90 23.68 -20.28 -6.30
C ASP A 90 24.51 -19.00 -6.42
N LYS A 91 25.69 -18.99 -5.81
CA LYS A 91 26.70 -17.95 -6.01
C LYS A 91 27.15 -17.99 -7.47
N GLN A 92 26.27 -17.69 -8.41
CA GLN A 92 26.68 -17.29 -9.74
C GLN A 92 27.51 -16.03 -9.52
N PRO A 93 28.70 -15.97 -10.11
CA PRO A 93 29.54 -14.78 -10.00
C PRO A 93 28.69 -13.60 -10.44
N THR A 94 28.54 -12.62 -9.54
CA THR A 94 28.12 -11.26 -9.87
C THR A 94 29.20 -10.61 -10.72
N THR A 95 29.49 -11.16 -11.88
CA THR A 95 29.88 -10.33 -13.01
C THR A 95 28.61 -9.56 -13.35
N ALA A 96 28.49 -8.35 -12.80
CA ALA A 96 27.65 -7.35 -13.43
C ALA A 96 28.01 -7.41 -14.91
N PRO A 97 27.05 -7.66 -15.83
CA PRO A 97 27.36 -7.59 -17.24
C PRO A 97 27.99 -6.22 -17.47
N ASP A 98 29.20 -6.19 -18.07
CA ASP A 98 29.79 -4.97 -18.61
C ASP A 98 28.68 -4.21 -19.33
N GLU A 99 28.59 -2.89 -19.12
CA GLU A 99 27.51 -2.04 -19.62
C GLU A 99 27.14 -2.36 -21.08
N ILE A 100 26.16 -3.24 -21.27
CA ILE A 100 25.49 -3.42 -22.54
C ILE A 100 24.36 -2.40 -22.51
N ASP A 101 24.70 -1.18 -22.93
CA ASP A 101 23.75 -0.12 -23.23
C ASP A 101 22.99 -0.49 -24.51
N ILE A 102 22.02 -1.39 -24.38
CA ILE A 102 21.01 -1.62 -25.40
C ILE A 102 19.69 -1.16 -24.79
N THR A 103 19.50 0.15 -24.75
CA THR A 103 18.19 0.76 -24.54
C THR A 103 17.36 0.50 -25.80
N LEU A 104 16.49 -0.51 -25.74
CA LEU A 104 15.49 -0.75 -26.79
C LEU A 104 14.49 0.41 -26.78
N SER A 105 14.19 0.99 -27.94
CA SER A 105 13.18 2.05 -28.03
C SER A 105 11.80 1.52 -27.61
N ILE A 106 10.91 2.41 -27.15
CA ILE A 106 9.56 2.04 -26.73
C ILE A 106 8.77 1.42 -27.89
N GLU A 107 8.99 1.87 -29.13
CA GLU A 107 8.38 1.26 -30.32
C GLU A 107 8.88 -0.18 -30.54
N LEU A 108 10.18 -0.42 -30.33
CA LEU A 108 10.76 -1.75 -30.47
C LEU A 108 10.30 -2.70 -29.36
N LEU A 109 10.14 -2.21 -28.12
CA LEU A 109 9.53 -2.96 -27.02
C LEU A 109 8.06 -3.33 -27.32
N ALA A 110 7.31 -2.42 -27.93
CA ALA A 110 5.93 -2.69 -28.35
C ALA A 110 5.86 -3.79 -29.42
N VAL A 111 6.74 -3.76 -30.43
CA VAL A 111 6.85 -4.82 -31.45
C VAL A 111 7.32 -6.14 -30.85
N LEU A 112 8.30 -6.13 -29.94
CA LEU A 112 8.75 -7.36 -29.28
C LEU A 112 7.66 -7.96 -28.38
N SER A 113 6.79 -7.13 -27.80
CA SER A 113 5.66 -7.59 -26.99
C SER A 113 4.55 -8.26 -27.81
N THR A 114 4.44 -7.98 -29.12
CA THR A 114 3.51 -8.70 -30.01
C THR A 114 4.05 -10.05 -30.47
N GLU A 115 5.37 -10.23 -30.46
CA GLU A 115 6.05 -11.49 -30.79
C GLU A 115 6.31 -12.36 -29.54
N ALA A 116 6.15 -11.78 -28.34
CA ALA A 116 6.29 -12.50 -27.09
C ALA A 116 5.14 -13.53 -26.93
N PRO A 117 5.42 -14.74 -26.43
CA PRO A 117 4.36 -15.69 -26.11
C PRO A 117 3.39 -15.06 -25.12
N LEU A 118 2.09 -15.26 -25.35
CA LEU A 118 1.03 -14.75 -24.48
C LEU A 118 1.33 -15.16 -23.03
N PRO A 119 1.26 -14.22 -22.07
CA PRO A 119 1.44 -14.57 -20.67
C PRO A 119 0.39 -15.62 -20.28
N PRO A 120 0.73 -16.55 -19.36
CA PRO A 120 -0.24 -17.52 -18.87
C PRO A 120 -1.45 -16.80 -18.28
N SER A 121 -2.64 -17.36 -18.49
CA SER A 121 -3.88 -16.80 -17.94
C SER A 121 -3.83 -16.79 -16.41
N PRO A 122 -4.61 -15.91 -15.72
CA PRO A 122 -4.69 -15.92 -14.26
C PRO A 122 -5.02 -17.31 -13.67
N SER A 123 -5.86 -18.09 -14.36
CA SER A 123 -6.20 -19.48 -14.01
C SER A 123 -5.06 -20.49 -14.21
N GLN A 124 -4.05 -20.17 -15.03
CA GLN A 124 -2.86 -20.98 -15.24
C GLN A 124 -1.75 -20.63 -14.22
N LEU A 125 -1.76 -19.40 -13.69
CA LEU A 125 -0.86 -18.99 -12.61
C LEU A 125 -1.23 -19.65 -11.26
N THR A 126 -2.50 -19.98 -11.05
CA THR A 126 -3.00 -20.63 -9.84
C THR A 126 -2.78 -22.14 -9.81
N THR A 127 -2.72 -22.80 -10.96
CA THR A 127 -2.50 -24.26 -11.07
C THR A 127 -1.02 -24.65 -11.08
N ALA A 128 -0.12 -23.70 -11.40
CA ALA A 128 1.33 -23.91 -11.35
C ALA A 128 2.07 -22.61 -10.98
N LEU A 129 2.13 -22.30 -9.69
CA LEU A 129 2.74 -21.07 -9.10
C LEU A 129 4.23 -20.83 -9.46
N HIS A 130 4.92 -21.80 -10.10
CA HIS A 130 6.36 -21.72 -10.43
C HIS A 130 6.67 -21.89 -11.93
N ARG A 131 5.70 -21.82 -12.84
CA ARG A 131 5.88 -22.25 -14.24
C ARG A 131 6.68 -21.27 -15.11
N GLU A 132 8.01 -21.24 -15.04
CA GLU A 132 8.91 -20.31 -15.76
C GLU A 132 8.33 -19.61 -17.00
N ILE A 133 8.09 -18.31 -16.88
CA ILE A 133 7.99 -17.35 -17.99
C ILE A 133 9.40 -16.81 -18.06
N LEU A 134 9.99 -16.77 -19.26
CA LEU A 134 11.30 -16.21 -19.55
C LEU A 134 11.76 -15.19 -18.50
N GLY A 135 12.78 -15.56 -17.70
CA GLY A 135 13.43 -14.71 -16.71
C GLY A 135 13.06 -14.91 -15.22
N HIS A 136 12.67 -16.12 -14.77
CA HIS A 136 12.48 -16.48 -13.33
C HIS A 136 11.46 -15.62 -12.52
N ARG A 137 10.20 -15.46 -12.98
CA ARG A 137 9.33 -14.32 -12.58
C ARG A 137 8.01 -14.59 -11.81
N HIS A 138 7.70 -15.82 -11.38
CA HIS A 138 6.32 -16.16 -11.01
C HIS A 138 5.83 -15.67 -9.65
N LEU A 139 6.43 -16.18 -8.57
CA LEU A 139 6.04 -15.83 -7.21
C LEU A 139 6.32 -14.35 -6.91
N SER A 140 7.39 -13.82 -7.51
CA SER A 140 7.78 -12.43 -7.40
C SER A 140 6.64 -11.49 -7.81
N ARG A 141 5.99 -11.71 -8.97
CA ARG A 141 4.93 -10.80 -9.46
C ARG A 141 3.68 -10.80 -8.60
N LEU A 142 3.24 -11.96 -8.10
CA LEU A 142 2.09 -12.03 -7.20
C LEU A 142 2.42 -11.39 -5.84
N ALA A 143 3.58 -11.70 -5.27
CA ALA A 143 4.05 -11.06 -4.04
C ALA A 143 4.14 -9.54 -4.20
N ALA A 144 4.65 -9.06 -5.33
CA ALA A 144 4.75 -7.64 -5.62
C ALA A 144 3.38 -6.96 -5.74
N GLN A 145 2.43 -7.61 -6.42
CA GLN A 145 1.06 -7.10 -6.54
C GLN A 145 0.40 -6.99 -5.17
N LEU A 146 0.55 -8.00 -4.31
CA LEU A 146 0.03 -7.98 -2.94
C LEU A 146 0.63 -6.83 -2.13
N LEU A 147 1.94 -6.59 -2.23
CA LEU A 147 2.62 -5.50 -1.52
C LEU A 147 2.18 -4.11 -2.02
N ASP A 148 2.05 -3.92 -3.34
CA ASP A 148 1.52 -2.68 -3.90
C ASP A 148 0.06 -2.46 -3.48
N SER A 149 -0.74 -3.53 -3.47
CA SER A 149 -2.13 -3.52 -2.99
C SER A 149 -2.21 -3.11 -1.52
N ALA A 150 -1.33 -3.65 -0.68
CA ALA A 150 -1.24 -3.31 0.73
C ALA A 150 -0.91 -1.81 0.95
N ILE A 151 -0.02 -1.21 0.14
CA ILE A 151 0.28 0.23 0.19
C ILE A 151 -0.96 1.06 -0.15
N LEU A 152 -1.68 0.69 -1.21
CA LEU A 152 -2.91 1.40 -1.60
C LEU A 152 -4.00 1.27 -0.53
N ARG A 153 -4.18 0.08 0.05
CA ARG A 153 -5.11 -0.14 1.16
C ARG A 153 -4.72 0.63 2.41
N CYS A 154 -3.42 0.80 2.70
CA CYS A 154 -2.97 1.68 3.78
C CYS A 154 -3.48 3.10 3.57
N LEU A 155 -3.35 3.65 2.35
CA LEU A 155 -3.88 4.97 2.03
C LEU A 155 -5.41 5.04 2.15
N SER A 156 -6.12 4.05 1.64
CA SER A 156 -7.59 3.96 1.79
C SER A 156 -8.02 3.90 3.26
N SER A 157 -7.27 3.20 4.10
CA SER A 157 -7.52 3.13 5.55
C SER A 157 -7.35 4.50 6.21
N LEU A 158 -6.32 5.26 5.83
CA LEU A 158 -6.15 6.64 6.29
C LEU A 158 -7.32 7.53 5.86
N ASP A 159 -7.84 7.36 4.63
CA ASP A 159 -9.01 8.10 4.16
C ASP A 159 -10.28 7.75 4.96
N ARG A 160 -10.46 6.49 5.41
CA ARG A 160 -11.53 6.12 6.35
C ARG A 160 -11.38 6.81 7.71
N VAL A 161 -10.16 6.89 8.25
CA VAL A 161 -9.86 7.64 9.47
C VAL A 161 -10.22 9.12 9.31
N ALA A 162 -9.81 9.75 8.21
CA ALA A 162 -10.14 11.13 7.91
C ALA A 162 -11.66 11.35 7.81
N THR A 163 -12.37 10.45 7.14
CA THR A 163 -13.84 10.49 7.00
C THR A 163 -14.53 10.46 8.36
N MET A 164 -14.16 9.51 9.24
CA MET A 164 -14.73 9.41 10.58
C MET A 164 -14.44 10.66 11.43
N LEU A 165 -13.22 11.20 11.37
CA LEU A 165 -12.86 12.43 12.08
C LEU A 165 -13.60 13.66 11.56
N HIS A 166 -13.84 13.74 10.25
CA HIS A 166 -14.56 14.85 9.63
C HIS A 166 -16.01 14.88 10.07
N ILE A 167 -16.67 13.72 10.01
CA ILE A 167 -18.05 13.54 10.47
C ILE A 167 -18.14 13.86 11.96
N ARG A 168 -17.19 13.37 12.77
CA ARG A 168 -17.15 13.63 14.21
C ARG A 168 -16.94 15.10 14.57
N ALA A 169 -16.24 15.84 13.71
CA ALA A 169 -16.05 17.28 13.83
C ALA A 169 -17.31 18.09 13.44
N GLY A 170 -18.37 17.43 12.95
CA GLY A 170 -19.61 18.07 12.49
C GLY A 170 -19.42 18.88 11.21
N LEU A 171 -18.40 18.54 10.40
CA LEU A 171 -18.13 19.21 9.14
C LEU A 171 -19.02 18.64 8.03
N PRO A 172 -19.52 19.48 7.11
CA PRO A 172 -20.37 19.01 6.02
C PRO A 172 -19.61 18.10 5.07
N ILE A 173 -20.27 17.05 4.57
CA ILE A 173 -19.76 16.18 3.51
C ILE A 173 -20.16 16.76 2.16
N ASP A 174 -19.18 17.14 1.36
CA ASP A 174 -19.40 17.61 -0.01
C ASP A 174 -20.00 16.49 -0.87
N LYS A 175 -20.82 16.86 -1.86
CA LYS A 175 -21.38 15.92 -2.83
C LYS A 175 -20.76 16.11 -4.20
N GLY A 176 -20.53 15.00 -4.90
CA GLY A 176 -20.13 14.99 -6.30
C GLY A 176 -21.25 15.46 -7.23
N ALA A 177 -20.92 15.61 -8.51
CA ALA A 177 -21.90 15.97 -9.55
C ALA A 177 -23.00 14.92 -9.72
N ASP A 178 -22.73 13.67 -9.35
CA ASP A 178 -23.64 12.52 -9.33
C ASP A 178 -24.43 12.39 -8.00
N GLY A 179 -24.24 13.32 -7.06
CA GLY A 179 -24.86 13.30 -5.74
C GLY A 179 -24.21 12.35 -4.73
N SER A 180 -23.16 11.62 -5.12
CA SER A 180 -22.40 10.75 -4.21
C SER A 180 -21.60 11.57 -3.19
N PRO A 181 -21.44 11.10 -1.94
CA PRO A 181 -20.62 11.80 -0.96
C PRO A 181 -19.14 11.76 -1.40
N ARG A 182 -18.50 12.92 -1.45
CA ARG A 182 -17.06 13.05 -1.62
C ARG A 182 -16.41 12.84 -0.26
N THR A 183 -16.04 11.60 0.02
CA THR A 183 -15.39 11.25 1.29
C THR A 183 -14.07 12.00 1.46
N PRO A 184 -13.82 12.60 2.63
CA PRO A 184 -12.56 13.27 2.96
C PRO A 184 -11.36 12.36 2.72
N SER A 185 -10.29 12.93 2.17
CA SER A 185 -9.01 12.22 2.02
C SER A 185 -8.05 12.62 3.13
N PHE A 186 -7.28 11.66 3.65
CA PHE A 186 -6.25 11.98 4.62
C PHE A 186 -5.22 12.88 3.94
N SER A 187 -5.16 14.14 4.34
CA SER A 187 -4.30 15.14 3.74
C SER A 187 -4.06 16.32 4.69
N ILE A 188 -2.97 17.06 4.47
CA ILE A 188 -2.69 18.28 5.25
C ILE A 188 -3.81 19.32 5.12
N ALA A 189 -4.47 19.39 3.96
CA ALA A 189 -5.59 20.30 3.73
C ALA A 189 -6.81 19.89 4.58
N GLU A 190 -7.16 18.61 4.57
CA GLU A 190 -8.28 18.07 5.34
C GLU A 190 -8.04 18.20 6.86
N LEU A 191 -6.84 17.82 7.32
CA LEU A 191 -6.46 18.01 8.72
C LEU A 191 -6.50 19.50 9.12
N ARG A 192 -6.23 20.43 8.21
CA ARG A 192 -6.36 21.87 8.50
C ARG A 192 -7.82 22.29 8.66
N ALA A 193 -8.73 21.74 7.87
CA ALA A 193 -10.17 22.00 7.98
C ALA A 193 -10.73 21.54 9.33
N MET A 194 -10.25 20.38 9.83
CA MET A 194 -10.66 19.82 11.13
C MET A 194 -9.98 20.47 12.36
N ARG A 195 -9.10 21.46 12.16
CA ARG A 195 -8.28 22.03 13.24
C ARG A 195 -9.10 22.61 14.39
N SER A 196 -10.20 23.31 14.10
CA SER A 196 -11.04 23.95 15.13
C SER A 196 -11.65 22.94 16.09
N ALA A 197 -11.96 21.73 15.62
CA ALA A 197 -12.54 20.66 16.44
C ALA A 197 -11.50 19.98 17.35
N TYR A 198 -10.25 19.86 16.91
CA TYR A 198 -9.27 18.96 17.54
C TYR A 198 -8.00 19.64 18.08
N GLN A 199 -7.75 20.93 17.83
CA GLN A 199 -6.48 21.56 18.21
C GLN A 199 -6.13 21.46 19.71
N GLY A 200 -7.12 21.38 20.59
CA GLY A 200 -6.93 21.22 22.04
C GLY A 200 -6.70 19.77 22.50
N HIS A 201 -6.85 18.78 21.62
CA HIS A 201 -6.77 17.37 22.00
C HIS A 201 -5.32 16.85 22.00
N PRO A 202 -4.86 16.10 23.02
CA PRO A 202 -3.48 15.62 23.12
C PRO A 202 -3.00 14.78 21.94
N SER A 203 -3.89 14.02 21.30
CA SER A 203 -3.57 13.16 20.15
C SER A 203 -3.54 13.89 18.79
N TRP A 204 -3.95 15.17 18.74
CA TRP A 204 -3.98 15.93 17.49
C TRP A 204 -2.60 16.16 16.85
N PRO A 205 -1.53 16.47 17.60
CA PRO A 205 -0.18 16.56 17.04
C PRO A 205 0.27 15.27 16.37
N ALA A 206 0.02 14.10 16.98
CA ALA A 206 0.41 12.81 16.44
C ALA A 206 -0.18 12.55 15.04
N LEU A 207 -1.48 12.83 14.86
CA LEU A 207 -2.14 12.68 13.56
C LEU A 207 -1.54 13.61 12.48
N ARG A 208 -1.19 14.84 12.87
CA ARG A 208 -0.54 15.81 11.96
C ARG A 208 0.88 15.40 11.59
N ASP A 209 1.60 14.80 12.52
CA ASP A 209 2.96 14.33 12.28
C ASP A 209 2.97 13.16 11.29
N VAL A 210 1.97 12.28 11.33
CA VAL A 210 1.78 11.25 10.28
C VAL A 210 1.64 11.88 8.90
N ALA A 211 0.79 12.89 8.73
CA ALA A 211 0.61 13.57 7.44
C ALA A 211 1.86 14.32 6.95
N ARG A 212 2.85 14.53 7.83
CA ARG A 212 4.13 15.16 7.53
C ARG A 212 5.28 14.17 7.43
N HIS A 213 5.05 12.91 7.79
CA HIS A 213 6.05 11.86 7.79
C HIS A 213 6.50 11.58 6.35
N ASP A 214 7.81 11.40 6.15
CA ASP A 214 8.35 11.21 4.81
C ASP A 214 7.86 9.92 4.16
N MET A 215 7.64 8.87 4.95
CA MET A 215 6.99 7.65 4.47
C MET A 215 5.59 7.91 3.93
N TYR A 216 4.76 8.71 4.63
CA TYR A 216 3.43 9.06 4.14
C TYR A 216 3.50 9.86 2.85
N LYS A 217 4.40 10.87 2.77
CA LYS A 217 4.62 11.62 1.53
C LYS A 217 5.05 10.71 0.38
N PHE A 218 5.89 9.72 0.66
CA PHE A 218 6.38 8.77 -0.33
C PHE A 218 5.26 7.86 -0.84
N ILE A 219 4.52 7.16 0.03
CA ILE A 219 3.43 6.29 -0.40
C ILE A 219 2.27 7.07 -1.03
N LYS A 220 2.03 8.32 -0.63
CA LYS A 220 1.02 9.15 -1.29
C LYS A 220 1.35 9.38 -2.77
N ARG A 221 2.64 9.49 -3.11
CA ARG A 221 3.08 9.52 -4.51
C ARG A 221 2.83 8.20 -5.25
N TYR A 222 2.64 7.06 -4.58
CA TYR A 222 2.19 5.84 -5.27
C TYR A 222 0.78 6.03 -5.82
N ARG A 223 -0.16 6.51 -5.01
CA ARG A 223 -1.54 6.81 -5.43
C ARG A 223 -1.59 7.91 -6.49
N ASP A 224 -0.91 9.03 -6.23
CA ASP A 224 -0.92 10.19 -7.12
C ASP A 224 -0.10 9.94 -8.40
N GLY A 225 0.96 9.13 -8.30
CA GLY A 225 1.84 8.70 -9.39
C GLY A 225 1.16 7.71 -10.33
N THR A 226 0.39 6.73 -9.84
CA THR A 226 -0.36 5.84 -10.75
C THR A 226 -1.32 6.58 -11.70
N VAL A 227 -1.62 7.86 -11.42
CA VAL A 227 -2.42 8.74 -12.28
C VAL A 227 -1.55 9.65 -13.18
N HIS A 228 -0.32 10.02 -12.78
CA HIS A 228 0.51 11.01 -13.50
C HIS A 228 2.02 10.68 -13.66
N HIS A 229 2.60 9.78 -12.86
CA HIS A 229 4.02 9.36 -12.88
C HIS A 229 4.21 7.85 -12.64
N ARG A 230 4.91 7.17 -13.55
CA ARG A 230 5.09 5.70 -13.60
C ARG A 230 5.44 5.07 -12.23
N ARG A 231 4.91 3.87 -11.97
CA ARG A 231 5.20 2.99 -10.81
C ARG A 231 6.72 2.92 -10.54
N TRP A 232 7.11 2.85 -9.27
CA TRP A 232 8.52 2.65 -8.89
C TRP A 232 9.00 1.25 -9.30
N PRO A 233 10.24 1.11 -9.81
CA PRO A 233 10.76 -0.19 -10.20
C PRO A 233 10.86 -1.15 -9.01
N SER A 234 10.48 -2.41 -9.19
CA SER A 234 10.77 -3.47 -8.19
C SER A 234 11.32 -4.73 -8.83
N GLU A 235 12.33 -5.33 -8.20
CA GLU A 235 12.82 -6.66 -8.55
C GLU A 235 11.69 -7.69 -8.57
N LEU A 236 10.71 -7.53 -7.68
CA LEU A 236 9.56 -8.44 -7.62
C LEU A 236 8.66 -8.32 -8.88
N HIS A 237 8.70 -7.19 -9.59
CA HIS A 237 8.06 -7.00 -10.90
C HIS A 237 8.96 -7.44 -12.08
N GLY A 238 10.22 -7.75 -11.81
CA GLY A 238 11.25 -8.03 -12.82
C GLY A 238 12.01 -6.77 -13.27
N GLU A 239 11.96 -5.69 -12.50
CA GLU A 239 12.59 -4.40 -12.79
C GLU A 239 13.80 -4.21 -11.87
N ALA A 240 15.01 -4.53 -12.36
CA ALA A 240 16.24 -4.39 -11.58
C ALA A 240 16.73 -2.94 -11.49
N SER A 241 16.47 -2.14 -12.53
CA SER A 241 16.80 -0.72 -12.60
C SER A 241 15.94 -0.03 -13.64
N LEU A 242 15.55 1.22 -13.41
CA LEU A 242 14.96 2.06 -14.44
C LEU A 242 15.80 3.33 -14.62
N SER A 243 16.21 3.58 -15.85
CA SER A 243 16.73 4.86 -16.26
C SER A 243 15.58 5.80 -16.66
N TYR A 244 15.58 7.02 -16.14
CA TYR A 244 14.71 8.08 -16.64
C TYR A 244 15.51 9.28 -17.06
N TRP A 245 15.06 9.93 -18.13
CA TRP A 245 15.50 11.27 -18.50
C TRP A 245 14.87 12.26 -17.51
N ASP A 246 15.67 12.90 -16.65
CA ASP A 246 15.20 13.89 -15.67
C ASP A 246 14.75 15.20 -16.36
N ALA A 247 13.49 15.25 -16.79
CA ALA A 247 12.92 16.40 -17.49
C ALA A 247 13.01 17.74 -16.71
N GLY A 248 13.34 17.70 -15.41
CA GLY A 248 13.57 18.90 -14.58
C GLY A 248 15.00 19.44 -14.62
N ALA A 249 15.94 18.71 -15.21
CA ALA A 249 17.34 19.07 -15.34
C ALA A 249 17.71 19.22 -16.82
N ALA A 250 17.04 20.11 -17.56
CA ALA A 250 17.48 20.45 -18.90
C ALA A 250 18.93 21.00 -18.83
N THR A 251 19.87 20.29 -19.45
CA THR A 251 21.22 20.82 -19.69
C THR A 251 21.17 21.85 -20.83
N GLU A 252 22.21 22.68 -20.97
CA GLU A 252 22.32 23.66 -22.07
C GLU A 252 22.25 23.03 -23.48
N GLU A 253 22.42 21.70 -23.56
CA GLU A 253 22.35 20.90 -24.80
C GLU A 253 20.96 20.27 -25.04
N GLY A 254 19.96 20.56 -24.21
CA GLY A 254 18.56 20.15 -24.42
C GLY A 254 18.23 18.70 -24.02
N TYR A 255 19.21 17.92 -23.54
CA TYR A 255 18.98 16.59 -22.97
C TYR A 255 19.01 16.64 -21.45
N ALA A 256 17.97 16.10 -20.84
CA ALA A 256 17.95 15.81 -19.41
C ALA A 256 19.05 14.79 -19.05
N PRO A 257 19.75 14.88 -17.90
CA PRO A 257 20.61 13.78 -17.48
C PRO A 257 19.75 12.53 -17.22
N GLU A 258 20.21 11.40 -17.75
CA GLU A 258 19.66 10.09 -17.44
C GLU A 258 19.93 9.77 -15.96
N ARG A 259 18.89 9.75 -15.14
CA ARG A 259 18.96 9.26 -13.76
C ARG A 259 18.57 7.79 -13.74
N ARG A 260 19.52 6.92 -13.40
CA ARG A 260 19.28 5.52 -13.07
C ARG A 260 18.75 5.43 -11.63
N TYR A 261 17.61 4.79 -11.46
CA TYR A 261 17.05 4.41 -10.17
C TYR A 261 17.15 2.90 -10.04
N GLU A 262 17.76 2.44 -8.96
CA GLU A 262 17.74 1.02 -8.60
C GLU A 262 16.31 0.60 -8.24
N GLY A 263 15.92 -0.58 -8.72
CA GLY A 263 14.66 -1.20 -8.35
C GLY A 263 14.64 -1.54 -6.86
N LEU A 264 13.45 -1.47 -6.26
CA LEU A 264 13.26 -1.99 -4.90
C LEU A 264 13.50 -3.48 -4.91
N SER A 265 14.50 -3.92 -4.14
CA SER A 265 14.69 -5.33 -3.85
C SER A 265 13.46 -5.92 -3.19
N ALA A 266 13.29 -7.24 -3.27
CA ALA A 266 12.21 -7.94 -2.58
C ALA A 266 12.16 -7.60 -1.08
N GLN A 267 13.33 -7.48 -0.44
CA GLN A 267 13.43 -7.09 0.96
C GLN A 267 13.03 -5.63 1.20
N ASN A 268 13.40 -4.73 0.29
CA ASN A 268 13.05 -3.32 0.39
C ASN A 268 11.54 -3.09 0.18
N HIS A 269 10.88 -3.86 -0.69
CA HIS A 269 9.44 -3.77 -0.90
C HIS A 269 8.65 -4.27 0.34
N ILE A 270 9.06 -5.40 0.91
CA ILE A 270 8.50 -5.87 2.20
C ILE A 270 8.79 -4.85 3.32
N GLY A 271 10.03 -4.34 3.38
CA GLY A 271 10.42 -3.32 4.36
C GLY A 271 9.57 -2.04 4.25
N LEU A 272 9.28 -1.59 3.03
CA LEU A 272 8.43 -0.43 2.75
C LEU A 272 7.01 -0.62 3.28
N THR A 273 6.40 -1.78 3.02
CA THR A 273 5.04 -2.09 3.49
C THR A 273 4.98 -2.19 5.03
N LEU A 274 5.94 -2.86 5.65
CA LEU A 274 6.05 -2.95 7.11
C LEU A 274 6.31 -1.60 7.76
N ALA A 275 7.16 -0.76 7.16
CA ALA A 275 7.40 0.60 7.63
C ALA A 275 6.15 1.48 7.50
N THR A 276 5.38 1.31 6.42
CA THR A 276 4.10 1.99 6.23
C THR A 276 3.08 1.59 7.29
N TRP A 277 2.96 0.29 7.59
CA TRP A 277 2.10 -0.21 8.67
C TRP A 277 2.47 0.43 10.01
N ASN A 278 3.74 0.37 10.40
CA ASN A 278 4.18 0.74 11.75
C ASN A 278 4.38 2.24 11.97
N HIS A 279 4.81 3.00 10.96
CA HIS A 279 5.15 4.43 11.11
C HIS A 279 4.09 5.38 10.56
N VAL A 280 3.11 4.88 9.79
CA VAL A 280 2.07 5.70 9.18
C VAL A 280 0.68 5.23 9.60
N LEU A 281 0.32 3.99 9.27
CA LEU A 281 -1.05 3.52 9.44
C LEU A 281 -1.42 3.33 10.92
N ARG A 282 -0.64 2.56 11.68
CA ARG A 282 -0.88 2.33 13.11
C ARG A 282 -0.97 3.65 13.90
N PRO A 283 0.01 4.57 13.83
CA PRO A 283 -0.07 5.83 14.58
C PRO A 283 -1.28 6.68 14.19
N ALA A 284 -1.71 6.67 12.91
CA ALA A 284 -2.87 7.43 12.48
C ALA A 284 -4.19 6.84 13.01
N VAL A 285 -4.34 5.51 12.98
CA VAL A 285 -5.53 4.83 13.48
C VAL A 285 -5.63 4.97 15.01
N GLU A 286 -4.53 4.80 15.73
CA GLU A 286 -4.51 4.99 17.18
C GLU A 286 -4.82 6.44 17.57
N ALA A 287 -4.16 7.42 16.94
CA ALA A 287 -4.42 8.83 17.21
C ALA A 287 -5.85 9.23 16.82
N GLY A 288 -6.37 8.71 15.70
CA GLY A 288 -7.74 8.95 15.26
C GLY A 288 -8.78 8.36 16.20
N GLY A 289 -8.56 7.15 16.72
CA GLY A 289 -9.43 6.52 17.71
C GLY A 289 -9.55 7.35 18.98
N MET A 290 -8.43 7.88 19.47
CA MET A 290 -8.43 8.79 20.62
C MET A 290 -9.17 10.10 20.36
N LEU A 291 -9.15 10.61 19.12
CA LEU A 291 -9.80 11.88 18.76
C LEU A 291 -11.33 11.76 18.62
N VAL A 292 -11.84 10.56 18.33
CA VAL A 292 -13.29 10.34 18.25
C VAL A 292 -13.93 10.03 19.60
N THR A 293 -13.12 9.62 20.58
CA THR A 293 -13.54 9.36 21.96
C THR A 293 -13.79 10.69 22.69
N PRO A 294 -14.89 10.86 23.44
CA PRO A 294 -15.10 12.05 24.26
C PRO A 294 -13.96 12.22 25.29
N ALA A 295 -13.49 13.46 25.50
CA ALA A 295 -12.58 13.75 26.60
C ALA A 295 -13.32 13.54 27.94
N SER A 296 -12.89 12.54 28.70
CA SER A 296 -13.35 12.28 30.08
C SER A 296 -12.87 13.35 31.05
#